data_AF-A0A836XB90-F1
#
_entry.id   AF-A0A836XB90-F1
#
_cell.length_a   1.000
_cell.length_b   1.000
_cell.length_c   1.000
_cell.angle_alpha   90.00
_cell.angle_beta   90.00
_cell.angle_gamma   90.00
#
_symmetry.space_group_name_H-M   'P 1'
#
loop_
_entity.id
_entity.type
_entity.pdbx_description
1 polymer ?
#
loop_
_entity_poly.entity_id
_entity_poly.type
_entity_poly.pdbx_seq_one_letter_code
_entity_poly.pdbx_strand_id
1 'polypeptide(L)'
;MLEQHRAVFGSQTQLLQFDLLRQGPNHEGQARSWHRDFAFPGTYPLSINTILYLDPMTEERGPTRVLPGSHRGWRQPPTDDNRHGPIDEEVAVFAEPGDAAFINSA
;
A
#
# COMPACT_ATOMS: atom_id res chain seq x y z
N MET A 1 16.85 0.71 -2.42
CA MET A 1 15.57 -0.02 -2.52
C MET A 1 15.72 -1.53 -2.35
N LEU A 2 16.67 -2.20 -3.02
CA LEU A 2 16.80 -3.66 -2.86
C LEU A 2 17.30 -4.07 -1.46
N GLU A 3 18.10 -3.24 -0.81
CA GLU A 3 18.61 -3.49 0.55
C GLU A 3 17.49 -3.60 1.59
N GLN A 4 16.47 -2.75 1.50
CA GLN A 4 15.28 -2.80 2.37
C GLN A 4 14.57 -4.16 2.26
N HIS A 5 14.43 -4.69 1.04
CA HIS A 5 13.84 -6.00 0.83
C HIS A 5 14.74 -7.12 1.37
N ARG A 6 16.05 -7.04 1.11
CA ARG A 6 17.02 -8.01 1.61
C ARG A 6 17.11 -8.03 3.13
N ALA A 7 16.86 -6.91 3.79
CA ALA A 7 16.78 -6.85 5.25
C ALA A 7 15.61 -7.65 5.83
N VAL A 8 14.51 -7.80 5.07
CA VAL A 8 13.32 -8.55 5.48
C VAL A 8 13.36 -10.00 5.00
N PHE A 9 13.72 -10.24 3.74
CA PHE A 9 13.62 -11.55 3.08
C PHE A 9 14.97 -12.26 2.87
N GLY A 10 16.08 -11.62 3.23
CA GLY A 10 17.42 -12.14 2.97
C GLY A 10 17.80 -12.13 1.49
N SER A 11 18.70 -13.03 1.11
CA SER A 11 19.26 -13.10 -0.26
C SER A 11 18.29 -13.67 -1.31
N GLN A 12 17.12 -14.19 -0.90
CA GLN A 12 16.12 -14.81 -1.78
C GLN A 12 14.96 -13.85 -2.09
N THR A 13 15.28 -12.62 -2.49
CA THR A 13 14.27 -11.66 -2.94
C THR A 13 14.01 -11.83 -4.44
N GLN A 14 12.74 -11.96 -4.82
CA GLN A 14 12.31 -12.01 -6.22
C GLN A 14 11.29 -10.89 -6.50
N LEU A 15 11.40 -10.25 -7.65
CA LEU A 15 10.34 -9.38 -8.17
C LEU A 15 9.19 -10.24 -8.70
N LEU A 16 8.03 -10.16 -8.08
CA LEU A 16 6.84 -10.93 -8.47
C LEU A 16 6.05 -10.25 -9.59
N GLN A 17 5.88 -8.93 -9.50
CA GLN A 17 5.11 -8.11 -10.43
C GLN A 17 5.67 -6.68 -10.47
N PHE A 18 5.49 -6.01 -11.59
CA PHE A 18 5.78 -4.59 -11.76
C PHE A 18 4.66 -3.94 -12.58
N ASP A 19 4.16 -2.79 -12.11
CA ASP A 19 3.09 -2.03 -12.76
C ASP A 19 3.28 -0.53 -12.53
N LEU A 20 2.59 0.29 -13.32
CA LEU A 20 2.53 1.73 -13.21
C LEU A 20 1.09 2.18 -12.96
N LEU A 21 0.83 2.68 -11.75
CA LEU A 21 -0.42 3.35 -11.44
C LEU A 21 -0.34 4.83 -11.87
N ARG A 22 -1.31 5.28 -12.67
CA ARG A 22 -1.46 6.68 -13.05
C ARG A 22 -2.85 7.18 -12.66
N GLN A 23 -2.89 8.24 -11.85
CA GLN A 23 -4.11 8.99 -11.56
C GLN A 23 -4.02 10.36 -12.22
N GLY A 24 -5.02 10.70 -13.04
CA GLY A 24 -5.10 11.97 -13.75
C GLY A 24 -5.93 13.00 -12.98
N PRO A 25 -5.84 14.29 -13.36
CA PRO A 25 -6.74 15.31 -12.81
C PRO A 25 -8.20 14.97 -13.12
N ASN A 26 -9.11 15.40 -12.23
CA ASN A 26 -10.56 15.20 -12.35
C ASN A 26 -10.99 13.72 -12.42
N HIS A 27 -10.31 12.84 -11.69
CA HIS A 27 -10.77 11.45 -11.54
C HIS A 27 -12.13 11.41 -10.83
N GLU A 28 -13.17 10.93 -11.52
CA GLU A 28 -14.54 10.81 -10.98
C GLU A 28 -14.80 9.47 -10.26
N GLY A 29 -13.79 8.59 -10.18
CA GLY A 29 -13.91 7.32 -9.48
C GLY A 29 -13.86 7.47 -7.96
N GLN A 30 -13.91 6.34 -7.27
CA GLN A 30 -13.87 6.31 -5.82
C GLN A 30 -12.51 6.80 -5.29
N ALA A 31 -12.54 7.66 -4.28
CA ALA A 31 -11.32 8.17 -3.64
C ALA A 31 -10.49 7.07 -2.97
N ARG A 32 -11.13 5.96 -2.55
CA ARG A 32 -10.48 4.80 -1.94
C ARG A 32 -11.31 3.54 -2.10
N SER A 33 -10.62 2.41 -2.02
CA SER A 33 -11.21 1.08 -1.95
C SER A 33 -10.31 0.23 -1.07
N TRP A 34 -10.68 0.08 0.21
CA TRP A 34 -9.88 -0.66 1.17
C TRP A 34 -9.74 -2.12 0.76
N HIS A 35 -8.52 -2.63 0.77
CA HIS A 35 -8.21 -4.01 0.43
C HIS A 35 -6.88 -4.42 1.07
N ARG A 36 -6.60 -5.71 0.97
CA ARG A 36 -5.27 -6.31 1.13
C ARG A 36 -4.88 -6.82 -0.26
N ASP A 37 -3.65 -6.62 -0.68
CA ASP A 37 -3.21 -7.08 -2.01
C ASP A 37 -3.22 -8.60 -2.09
N PHE A 38 -2.86 -9.26 -0.98
CA PHE A 38 -2.92 -10.70 -0.83
C PHE A 38 -3.45 -11.09 0.56
N ALA A 39 -3.93 -12.32 0.67
CA ALA A 39 -4.24 -12.95 1.95
C ALA A 39 -3.38 -14.20 2.09
N PHE A 40 -2.38 -14.16 2.97
CA PHE A 40 -1.53 -15.30 3.25
C PHE A 40 -1.71 -15.80 4.68
N PRO A 41 -1.61 -17.12 4.92
CA PRO A 41 -1.57 -17.65 6.27
C PRO A 41 -0.22 -17.34 6.93
N GLY A 42 -0.24 -17.01 8.23
CA GLY A 42 0.95 -16.82 9.04
C GLY A 42 1.08 -15.42 9.64
N THR A 43 2.17 -15.19 10.36
CA THR A 43 2.45 -13.93 11.08
C THR A 43 3.71 -13.23 10.60
N TYR A 44 4.32 -13.71 9.52
CA TYR A 44 5.55 -13.19 8.93
C TYR A 44 5.26 -12.62 7.54
N PRO A 45 5.96 -11.55 7.12
CA PRO A 45 5.79 -11.00 5.78
C PRO A 45 6.25 -12.03 4.75
N LEU A 46 5.44 -12.20 3.69
CA LEU A 46 5.77 -13.05 2.54
C LEU A 46 6.03 -12.26 1.26
N SER A 47 5.43 -11.08 1.16
CA SER A 47 5.71 -10.12 0.10
C SER A 47 5.55 -8.70 0.63
N ILE A 48 6.24 -7.77 -0.03
CA ILE A 48 6.13 -6.33 0.20
C ILE A 48 5.82 -5.70 -1.15
N ASN A 49 4.79 -4.87 -1.19
CA ASN A 49 4.58 -3.94 -2.28
C ASN A 49 5.41 -2.68 -2.02
N THR A 50 6.24 -2.35 -3.00
CA THR A 50 7.05 -1.13 -2.99
C THR A 50 6.48 -0.14 -3.97
N ILE A 51 5.94 0.95 -3.45
CA ILE A 51 5.42 2.05 -4.24
C ILE A 51 6.52 3.09 -4.36
N LEU A 52 7.09 3.24 -5.56
CA LEU A 52 7.99 4.34 -5.88
C LEU A 52 7.17 5.52 -6.37
N TYR A 53 7.23 6.64 -5.64
CA TYR A 53 6.51 7.85 -6.02
C TYR A 53 7.31 8.62 -7.07
N LEU A 54 6.65 8.94 -8.18
CA LEU A 54 7.23 9.72 -9.29
C LEU A 54 6.80 11.20 -9.24
N ASP A 55 5.78 11.50 -8.44
CA ASP A 55 5.17 12.82 -8.27
C ASP A 55 5.02 13.12 -6.77
N PRO A 56 5.00 14.40 -6.37
CA PRO A 56 4.63 14.77 -5.01
C PRO A 56 3.22 14.29 -4.66
N MET A 57 3.09 13.59 -3.54
CA MET A 57 1.83 13.12 -2.97
C MET A 57 1.36 14.11 -1.91
N THR A 58 0.29 14.83 -2.24
CA THR A 58 -0.42 15.74 -1.34
C THR A 58 -1.84 15.25 -1.13
N GLU A 59 -2.55 15.79 -0.14
CA GLU A 59 -3.96 15.45 0.13
C GLU A 59 -4.84 15.57 -1.13
N GLU A 60 -4.69 16.69 -1.84
CA GLU A 60 -5.44 17.00 -3.07
C GLU A 60 -5.17 16.03 -4.22
N ARG A 61 -4.00 15.40 -4.23
CA ARG A 61 -3.58 14.44 -5.28
C ARG A 61 -3.98 13.00 -4.97
N GLY A 62 -4.60 12.76 -3.81
CA GLY A 62 -5.05 11.43 -3.39
C GLY A 62 -3.86 10.53 -2.99
N PRO A 63 -3.24 10.79 -1.83
CA PRO A 63 -2.12 9.98 -1.38
C PRO A 63 -2.59 8.56 -1.06
N THR A 64 -1.68 7.59 -1.13
CA THR A 64 -1.96 6.24 -0.62
C THR A 64 -2.36 6.32 0.85
N ARG A 65 -3.49 5.68 1.19
CA ARG A 65 -3.96 5.55 2.58
C ARG A 65 -3.66 4.16 3.10
N VAL A 66 -3.11 4.08 4.30
CA VAL A 66 -2.78 2.83 4.98
C VAL A 66 -3.36 2.83 6.39
N LEU A 67 -3.64 1.64 6.92
CA LEU A 67 -4.00 1.47 8.33
C LEU A 67 -2.81 0.81 9.05
N PRO A 68 -2.05 1.55 9.88
CA PRO A 68 -0.87 0.99 10.54
C PRO A 68 -1.18 -0.28 11.34
N GLY A 69 -0.35 -1.31 11.16
CA GLY A 69 -0.51 -2.57 11.89
C GLY A 69 -1.64 -3.49 11.39
N SER A 70 -2.45 -3.07 10.41
CA SER A 70 -3.56 -3.90 9.88
C SER A 70 -3.11 -5.23 9.27
N HIS A 71 -1.88 -5.30 8.78
CA HIS A 71 -1.22 -6.52 8.32
C HIS A 71 -1.07 -7.60 9.41
N ARG A 72 -1.15 -7.20 10.70
CA ARG A 72 -1.02 -8.11 11.85
C ARG A 72 -2.38 -8.70 12.19
N GLY A 73 -2.62 -9.91 11.69
CA GLY A 73 -3.76 -10.73 12.06
C GLY A 73 -4.85 -10.83 10.99
N TRP A 74 -6.04 -11.25 11.45
CA TRP A 74 -7.12 -11.71 10.58
C TRP A 74 -8.22 -10.67 10.35
N ARG A 75 -8.07 -9.44 10.84
CA ARG A 75 -9.05 -8.39 10.60
C ARG A 75 -9.06 -8.08 9.12
N GLN A 76 -10.12 -8.50 8.45
CA GLN A 76 -10.30 -8.25 7.02
C GLN A 76 -10.74 -6.80 6.81
N PRO A 77 -10.35 -6.20 5.66
CA PRO A 77 -10.89 -4.90 5.27
C PRO A 77 -12.42 -4.99 5.11
N PRO A 78 -13.15 -3.87 5.26
CA PRO A 78 -14.59 -3.84 5.03
C PRO A 78 -14.94 -4.34 3.62
N THR A 79 -16.00 -5.14 3.50
CA THR A 79 -16.50 -5.68 2.23
C THR A 79 -17.83 -5.06 1.79
N ASP A 80 -18.45 -4.25 2.64
CA ASP A 80 -19.67 -3.50 2.38
C ASP A 80 -19.36 -2.08 1.87
N ASP A 81 -20.36 -1.20 1.85
CA ASP A 81 -20.19 0.19 1.40
C ASP A 81 -19.12 0.97 2.19
N ASN A 82 -18.78 0.53 3.41
CA ASN A 82 -17.71 1.14 4.21
C ASN A 82 -16.33 0.94 3.58
N ARG A 83 -16.18 0.03 2.61
CA ARG A 83 -14.94 -0.17 1.84
C ARG A 83 -14.44 1.09 1.15
N HIS A 84 -15.35 2.01 0.84
CA HIS A 84 -15.05 3.25 0.13
C HIS A 84 -14.98 4.47 1.07
N GLY A 85 -15.33 4.26 2.33
CA GLY A 85 -15.29 5.27 3.37
C GLY A 85 -13.92 5.40 4.05
N PRO A 86 -13.67 6.50 4.77
CA PRO A 86 -12.53 6.59 5.66
C PRO A 86 -12.62 5.54 6.77
N ILE A 87 -11.47 5.08 7.27
CA ILE A 87 -11.38 4.21 8.44
C ILE A 87 -10.65 4.96 9.55
N ASP A 88 -11.11 4.80 10.79
CA ASP A 88 -10.45 5.35 11.96
C ASP A 88 -8.97 4.92 11.99
N GLU A 89 -8.08 5.86 12.32
CA GLU A 89 -6.62 5.65 12.40
C GLU A 89 -5.92 5.44 11.05
N GLU A 90 -6.59 5.65 9.92
CA GLU A 90 -5.91 5.70 8.62
C GLU A 90 -4.85 6.81 8.58
N VAL A 91 -3.76 6.55 7.87
CA VAL A 91 -2.66 7.49 7.68
C VAL A 91 -2.44 7.71 6.18
N ALA A 92 -2.28 8.97 5.78
CA ALA A 92 -1.80 9.33 4.45
C ALA A 92 -0.29 9.15 4.35
N VAL A 93 0.14 8.54 3.24
CA VAL A 93 1.55 8.50 2.85
C VAL A 93 1.82 9.72 1.97
N PHE A 94 2.32 10.79 2.58
CA PHE A 94 2.89 11.93 1.84
C PHE A 94 4.33 11.58 1.44
N ALA A 95 4.70 11.95 0.22
CA ALA A 95 5.95 11.53 -0.42
C ALA A 95 6.36 12.52 -1.50
N GLU A 96 7.66 12.67 -1.71
CA GLU A 96 8.25 13.41 -2.83
C GLU A 96 8.74 12.45 -3.94
N PRO A 97 8.99 12.94 -5.17
CA PRO A 97 9.57 12.12 -6.23
C PRO A 97 10.88 11.44 -5.80
N GLY A 98 10.92 10.11 -5.93
CA GLY A 98 12.05 9.28 -5.51
C GLY A 98 11.88 8.63 -4.14
N ASP A 99 10.91 9.07 -3.33
CA ASP A 99 10.54 8.37 -2.11
C ASP A 99 9.86 7.04 -2.42
N ALA A 100 9.98 6.10 -1.49
CA ALA A 100 9.35 4.78 -1.61
C ALA A 100 8.65 4.38 -0.31
N ALA A 101 7.43 3.87 -0.45
CA ALA A 101 6.72 3.20 0.63
C ALA A 101 6.83 1.68 0.49
N PHE A 102 7.16 1.01 1.58
CA PHE A 102 7.26 -0.45 1.66
C PHE A 102 6.10 -0.94 2.53
N ILE A 103 5.12 -1.58 1.91
CA ILE A 103 3.88 -2.01 2.56
C ILE A 103 3.82 -3.54 2.51
N ASN A 104 3.56 -4.20 3.63
CA ASN A 104 3.30 -5.64 3.63
C ASN A 104 2.07 -5.90 2.75
N SER A 105 2.20 -6.80 1.76
CA SER A 105 1.11 -7.02 0.81
C SER A 105 -0.06 -7.81 1.43
N ALA A 106 0.17 -8.46 2.58
CA ALA A 106 -0.88 -9.01 3.40
C ALA A 106 -1.35 -7.94 4.38
#